data_AF-A0A7Y3CG10-F1
#
_entry.id   AF-A0A7Y3CG10-F1
#
_cell.length_a   1.000
_cell.length_b   1.000
_cell.length_c   1.000
_cell.angle_alpha   90.00
_cell.angle_beta   90.00
_cell.angle_gamma   90.00
#
_symmetry.space_group_name_H-M   'P 1'
#
loop_
_entity.id
_entity.type
_entity.pdbx_description
1 polymer ?
#
loop_
_entity_poly.entity_id
_entity_poly.type
_entity_poly.pdbx_seq_one_letter_code
_entity_poly.pdbx_strand_id
1 'polypeptide(L)'
;MSKKNKKQPSFIILPEWRMYKDFPWQIWLVGWLAIFKAVIWMSTSPNCPDPMLKLLTIKFLVCMAPFIVLGIGVWNLKKWAIWGILLLCIADLAFFIIFQNAFSCIIGNTFWMLAVILMIFNGPVGNVLILIATPCLLKHSGKNYFDIASSAK
;
A
#
# COMPACT_ATOMS: atom_id res chain seq x y z
N MET A 1 36.77 -1.16 -14.31
CA MET A 1 35.38 -0.80 -13.91
C MET A 1 34.99 -1.58 -12.67
N SER A 2 35.20 -1.02 -11.47
CA SER A 2 34.80 -1.68 -10.22
C SER A 2 33.29 -1.54 -10.06
N LYS A 3 32.55 -2.66 -10.19
CA LYS A 3 31.17 -2.75 -9.70
C LYS A 3 31.23 -2.54 -8.19
N LYS A 4 31.13 -1.28 -7.74
CA LYS A 4 30.89 -0.97 -6.33
C LYS A 4 29.68 -1.79 -5.93
N ASN A 5 29.89 -2.80 -5.10
CA ASN A 5 28.84 -3.55 -4.43
C ASN A 5 28.11 -2.55 -3.52
N LYS A 6 27.19 -1.79 -4.12
CA LYS A 6 26.33 -0.85 -3.41
C LYS A 6 25.34 -1.70 -2.63
N LYS A 7 25.75 -2.10 -1.43
CA LYS A 7 24.86 -2.73 -0.45
C LYS A 7 23.63 -1.84 -0.35
N GLN A 8 22.46 -2.43 -0.58
CA GLN A 8 21.23 -1.74 -0.28
C GLN A 8 21.22 -1.41 1.22
N PRO A 9 20.70 -0.24 1.63
CA PRO A 9 20.60 0.09 3.04
C PRO A 9 19.83 -1.02 3.78
N SER A 10 20.17 -1.23 5.04
CA SER A 10 19.39 -2.07 5.95
C SER A 10 17.92 -1.63 5.95
N PHE A 11 17.02 -2.54 6.30
CA PHE A 11 15.60 -2.20 6.40
C PHE A 11 15.39 -1.28 7.60
N ILE A 12 14.91 -0.06 7.36
CA ILE A 12 14.64 0.96 8.39
C ILE A 12 13.14 1.21 8.44
N ILE A 13 12.53 1.16 9.62
CA ILE A 13 11.07 1.26 9.79
C ILE A 13 10.53 2.61 9.30
N LEU A 14 11.26 3.69 9.56
CA LEU A 14 10.94 5.04 9.08
C LEU A 14 12.20 5.68 8.53
N PRO A 15 12.56 5.41 7.27
CA PRO A 15 13.77 5.98 6.72
C PRO A 15 13.65 7.49 6.59
N GLU A 16 14.67 8.23 7.05
CA GLU A 16 14.67 9.70 7.02
C GLU A 16 14.59 10.26 5.60
N TRP A 17 15.18 9.55 4.63
CA TRP A 17 15.21 9.99 3.24
C TRP A 17 13.85 10.12 2.57
N ARG A 18 12.79 9.50 3.13
CA ARG A 18 11.41 9.70 2.65
C ARG A 18 10.92 11.14 2.81
N MET A 19 11.56 11.94 3.67
CA MET A 19 11.21 13.33 3.95
C MET A 19 12.01 14.33 3.10
N TYR A 20 13.00 13.86 2.34
CA TYR A 20 13.79 14.73 1.49
C TYR A 20 13.00 15.15 0.25
N LYS A 21 13.26 16.38 -0.22
CA LYS A 21 12.55 17.00 -1.35
C LYS A 21 12.66 16.22 -2.66
N ASP A 22 13.80 15.56 -2.87
CA ASP A 22 14.08 14.79 -4.09
C ASP A 22 13.51 13.35 -4.03
N PHE A 23 12.90 12.98 -2.90
CA PHE A 23 12.29 11.67 -2.78
C PHE A 23 11.05 11.59 -3.68
N PRO A 24 10.91 10.53 -4.50
CA PRO A 24 9.78 10.40 -5.43
C PRO A 24 8.46 10.35 -4.65
N TRP A 25 7.65 11.39 -4.80
CA TRP A 25 6.42 11.59 -4.05
C TRP A 25 5.42 10.44 -4.24
N GLN A 26 5.42 9.76 -5.38
CA GLN A 26 4.56 8.60 -5.63
C GLN A 26 4.90 7.43 -4.70
N ILE A 27 6.19 7.19 -4.46
CA ILE A 27 6.65 6.12 -3.54
C ILE A 27 6.30 6.50 -2.11
N TRP A 28 6.45 7.78 -1.78
CA TRP A 28 6.04 8.32 -0.49
C TRP A 28 4.55 8.08 -0.24
N LEU A 29 3.70 8.45 -1.21
CA LEU A 29 2.26 8.32 -1.12
C LEU A 29 1.81 6.87 -1.06
N VAL A 30 2.40 5.97 -1.86
CA VAL A 30 2.07 4.54 -1.82
C VAL A 30 2.37 3.92 -0.46
N GLY A 31 3.52 4.25 0.16
CA GLY A 31 3.84 3.74 1.49
C GLY A 31 2.83 4.20 2.54
N TRP A 32 2.40 5.47 2.50
CA TRP A 32 1.34 5.97 3.39
C TRP A 32 0.00 5.33 3.10
N LEU A 33 -0.39 5.22 1.83
CA LEU A 33 -1.64 4.61 1.43
C LEU A 33 -1.72 3.16 1.94
N ALA A 34 -0.64 2.39 1.88
CA ALA A 34 -0.55 1.03 2.41
C ALA A 34 -0.73 0.97 3.93
N ILE A 35 -0.06 1.86 4.67
CA ILE A 35 -0.15 1.92 6.14
C ILE A 35 -1.54 2.36 6.57
N PHE A 36 -2.10 3.40 5.95
CA PHE A 36 -3.45 3.86 6.24
C PHE A 36 -4.49 2.80 5.89
N LYS A 37 -4.30 2.05 4.81
CA LYS A 37 -5.09 0.85 4.49
C LYS A 37 -5.15 -0.14 5.63
N ALA A 38 -4.01 -0.39 6.26
CA ALA A 38 -3.88 -1.36 7.33
C ALA A 38 -4.53 -0.91 8.64
N VAL A 39 -4.68 0.39 8.87
CA VAL A 39 -5.15 0.93 10.17
C VAL A 39 -6.58 1.49 10.10
N ILE A 40 -6.98 2.11 8.99
CA ILE A 40 -8.28 2.79 8.86
C ILE A 40 -9.46 1.82 8.90
N TRP A 41 -9.29 0.55 8.54
CA TRP A 41 -10.38 -0.42 8.68
C TRP A 41 -10.80 -0.64 10.14
N MET A 42 -9.90 -0.46 11.11
CA MET A 42 -10.22 -0.63 12.54
C MET A 42 -11.19 0.43 13.06
N SER A 43 -11.25 1.61 12.42
CA SER A 43 -12.17 2.67 12.85
C SER A 43 -13.58 2.50 12.31
N THR A 44 -13.80 1.49 11.44
CA THR A 44 -15.06 1.31 10.73
C THR A 44 -15.67 -0.04 11.06
N SER A 45 -16.88 -0.03 11.63
CA SER A 45 -17.68 -1.25 11.79
C SER A 45 -18.47 -1.47 10.49
N PRO A 46 -18.19 -2.53 9.71
CA PRO A 46 -18.98 -2.84 8.52
C PRO A 46 -20.40 -3.19 8.95
N ASN A 47 -21.41 -2.51 8.40
CA ASN A 47 -22.80 -2.86 8.65
C ASN A 47 -23.23 -3.96 7.66
N CYS A 48 -22.95 -5.21 7.99
CA CYS A 48 -23.22 -6.34 7.10
C CYS A 48 -23.62 -7.62 7.86
N PRO A 49 -24.25 -8.60 7.17
CA PRO A 49 -24.64 -9.87 7.78
C PRO A 49 -23.44 -10.62 8.37
N ASP A 50 -23.63 -11.31 9.49
CA ASP A 50 -22.59 -12.02 10.26
C ASP A 50 -21.56 -12.82 9.44
N PRO A 51 -21.94 -13.63 8.42
CA PRO A 51 -20.95 -14.38 7.65
C PRO A 51 -20.02 -13.49 6.82
N MET A 52 -20.53 -12.37 6.28
CA MET A 52 -19.72 -11.41 5.53
C MET A 52 -18.84 -10.57 6.46
N LEU A 53 -19.37 -10.20 7.63
CA LEU A 53 -18.61 -9.48 8.65
C LEU A 53 -17.37 -10.27 9.08
N LYS A 54 -17.53 -11.56 9.40
CA LYS A 54 -16.42 -12.45 9.77
C LYS A 54 -15.37 -12.56 8.67
N LEU A 55 -15.79 -12.71 7.41
CA LEU A 55 -14.88 -12.79 6.26
C LEU A 55 -14.07 -11.49 6.09
N LEU A 56 -14.73 -10.33 6.16
CA LEU A 56 -14.06 -9.03 6.08
C LEU A 56 -13.08 -8.82 7.24
N THR A 57 -13.48 -9.15 8.47
CA THR A 57 -12.60 -9.04 9.63
C THR A 57 -11.36 -9.91 9.48
N ILE A 58 -11.50 -11.18 9.09
CA ILE A 58 -10.36 -12.08 8.87
C ILE A 58 -9.46 -11.53 7.77
N LYS A 59 -10.04 -11.11 6.63
CA LYS A 59 -9.31 -10.51 5.53
C LYS A 59 -8.46 -9.33 6.01
N PHE A 60 -9.08 -8.35 6.67
CA PHE A 60 -8.37 -7.15 7.10
C PHE A 60 -7.30 -7.46 8.14
N LEU A 61 -7.57 -8.37 9.09
CA LEU A 61 -6.62 -8.74 10.13
C LEU A 61 -5.39 -9.46 9.55
N VAL A 62 -5.60 -10.38 8.59
CA VAL A 62 -4.52 -11.07 7.88
C VAL A 62 -3.74 -10.12 6.98
N CYS A 63 -4.41 -9.20 6.28
CA CYS A 63 -3.77 -8.27 5.37
C CYS A 63 -3.08 -7.07 6.06
N MET A 64 -3.44 -6.75 7.31
CA MET A 64 -2.91 -5.61 8.06
C MET A 64 -1.38 -5.63 8.17
N ALA A 65 -0.82 -6.68 8.74
CA ALA A 65 0.63 -6.78 8.95
C ALA A 65 1.42 -6.78 7.62
N PRO A 66 1.02 -7.55 6.59
CA PRO A 66 1.61 -7.46 5.25
C PRO A 66 1.59 -6.04 4.68
N PHE A 67 0.46 -5.33 4.70
CA PHE A 67 0.39 -3.97 4.16
C PHE A 67 1.34 -2.99 4.87
N ILE A 68 1.48 -3.10 6.19
CA ILE A 68 2.42 -2.25 6.96
C ILE A 68 3.87 -2.57 6.58
N VAL A 69 4.27 -3.84 6.62
CA VAL A 69 5.64 -4.27 6.32
C VAL A 69 6.03 -3.92 4.89
N LEU A 70 5.13 -4.15 3.94
CA LEU A 70 5.34 -3.83 2.53
C LEU A 70 5.36 -2.32 2.28
N GLY A 71 4.49 -1.54 2.93
CA GLY A 71 4.50 -0.08 2.87
C GLY A 71 5.82 0.52 3.33
N ILE A 72 6.34 0.04 4.46
CA ILE A 72 7.68 0.42 4.96
C ILE A 72 8.76 -0.02 3.97
N GLY A 73 8.67 -1.25 3.44
CA GLY A 73 9.61 -1.77 2.46
C GLY A 73 9.65 -0.95 1.15
N VAL A 74 8.51 -0.38 0.75
CA VAL A 74 8.40 0.54 -0.39
C VAL A 74 9.19 1.83 -0.13
N TRP A 75 9.11 2.41 1.08
CA TRP A 75 9.97 3.57 1.44
C TRP A 75 11.46 3.23 1.51
N ASN A 76 11.80 1.97 1.76
CA ASN A 76 13.16 1.46 1.67
C ASN A 76 13.58 1.11 0.23
N LEU A 77 12.74 1.41 -0.76
CA LEU A 77 12.96 1.14 -2.19
C LEU A 77 13.25 -0.33 -2.48
N LYS A 78 12.74 -1.24 -1.66
CA LYS A 78 13.04 -2.66 -1.79
C LYS A 78 12.19 -3.30 -2.89
N LYS A 79 12.84 -4.04 -3.79
CA LYS A 79 12.17 -4.76 -4.90
C LYS A 79 11.11 -5.75 -4.40
N TRP A 80 11.46 -6.56 -3.39
CA TRP A 80 10.54 -7.55 -2.82
C TRP A 80 9.29 -6.92 -2.21
N ALA A 81 9.40 -5.72 -1.62
CA ALA A 81 8.26 -5.00 -1.07
C ALA A 81 7.29 -4.51 -2.16
N ILE A 82 7.82 -4.06 -3.31
CA ILE A 82 7.00 -3.63 -4.45
C ILE A 82 6.26 -4.84 -5.06
N TRP A 83 6.94 -5.97 -5.25
CA TRP A 83 6.27 -7.18 -5.72
C TRP A 83 5.24 -7.70 -4.72
N GLY A 84 5.56 -7.65 -3.42
CA GLY A 84 4.62 -8.04 -2.38
C GLY A 84 3.38 -7.15 -2.34
N ILE A 85 3.52 -5.82 -2.41
CA ILE A 85 2.37 -4.92 -2.39
C ILE A 85 1.52 -5.05 -3.65
N LEU A 86 2.14 -5.31 -4.80
CA LEU A 86 1.46 -5.57 -6.06
C LEU A 86 0.62 -6.86 -5.97
N LEU A 87 1.22 -7.95 -5.50
CA LEU A 87 0.53 -9.23 -5.34
C LEU A 87 -0.64 -9.10 -4.34
N LEU A 88 -0.42 -8.39 -3.24
CA LEU A 88 -1.45 -8.15 -2.23
C LEU A 88 -2.61 -7.30 -2.79
N CYS A 89 -2.31 -6.27 -3.59
CA CYS A 89 -3.33 -5.45 -4.26
C CYS A 89 -4.14 -6.27 -5.27
N ILE A 90 -3.50 -7.15 -6.05
CA ILE A 90 -4.18 -8.03 -7.01
C ILE A 90 -5.08 -9.03 -6.27
N ALA A 91 -4.58 -9.65 -5.21
CA ALA A 91 -5.36 -10.58 -4.39
C ALA A 91 -6.57 -9.89 -3.74
N ASP A 92 -6.38 -8.66 -3.24
CA ASP A 92 -7.45 -7.87 -2.63
C ASP A 92 -8.52 -7.46 -3.67
N LEU A 93 -8.10 -7.09 -4.89
CA LEU A 93 -9.02 -6.85 -6.00
C LEU A 93 -9.79 -8.11 -6.41
N ALA A 94 -9.10 -9.26 -6.50
CA ALA A 94 -9.75 -10.53 -6.80
C ALA A 94 -10.80 -10.88 -5.73
N PHE A 95 -10.53 -10.62 -4.45
CA PHE A 95 -11.51 -10.77 -3.38
C PHE A 95 -12.78 -9.93 -3.65
N PHE A 96 -12.63 -8.67 -4.05
CA PHE A 96 -13.77 -7.80 -4.36
C PHE A 96 -14.55 -8.24 -5.60
N ILE A 97 -13.87 -8.83 -6.59
CA ILE A 97 -14.53 -9.38 -7.80
C ILE A 97 -15.36 -10.63 -7.44
N ILE A 98 -14.83 -11.51 -6.59
CA ILE A 98 -15.52 -12.74 -6.16
C ILE A 98 -16.67 -12.42 -5.19
N PHE A 99 -16.42 -11.54 -4.23
CA PHE A 99 -17.37 -11.16 -3.19
C PHE A 99 -17.93 -9.76 -3.46
N GLN A 100 -18.73 -9.61 -4.53
CA GLN A 100 -19.29 -8.31 -4.93
C GLN A 100 -20.08 -7.62 -3.81
N ASN A 101 -20.75 -8.40 -2.96
CA ASN A 101 -21.49 -7.89 -1.80
C ASN A 101 -20.58 -7.13 -0.79
N ALA A 102 -19.27 -7.40 -0.79
CA ALA A 102 -18.32 -6.71 0.08
C ALA A 102 -18.25 -5.19 -0.20
N PHE A 103 -18.49 -4.76 -1.43
CA PHE A 103 -18.56 -3.34 -1.79
C PHE A 103 -19.66 -2.61 -1.04
N SER A 104 -20.87 -3.15 -1.11
CA SER A 104 -22.05 -2.57 -0.45
C SER A 104 -21.88 -2.57 1.07
N CYS A 105 -21.18 -3.57 1.62
CA CYS A 105 -20.91 -3.66 3.06
C CYS A 105 -19.92 -2.59 3.56
N ILE A 106 -18.94 -2.21 2.73
CA ILE A 106 -17.93 -1.19 3.09
C ILE A 106 -18.51 0.21 2.95
N ILE A 107 -19.25 0.48 1.88
CA ILE A 107 -19.88 1.80 1.66
C ILE A 107 -21.02 2.00 2.67
N GLY A 108 -21.83 0.96 2.88
CA GLY A 108 -23.01 1.01 3.75
C GLY A 108 -23.95 2.16 3.39
N ASN A 109 -24.70 2.65 4.38
CA ASN A 109 -25.52 3.86 4.26
C ASN A 109 -24.81 5.06 4.92
N THR A 110 -23.57 5.31 4.53
CA THR A 110 -22.74 6.37 5.10
C THR A 110 -22.74 7.65 4.25
N PHE A 111 -22.35 8.77 4.85
CA PHE A 111 -22.20 10.04 4.14
C PHE A 111 -21.19 9.92 2.98
N TRP A 112 -21.47 10.58 1.85
CA TRP A 112 -20.75 10.38 0.59
C TRP A 112 -19.23 10.62 0.69
N MET A 113 -18.77 11.59 1.50
CA MET A 113 -17.33 11.79 1.73
C MET A 113 -16.69 10.63 2.48
N LEU A 114 -17.40 10.07 3.47
CA LEU A 114 -16.90 8.89 4.19
C LEU A 114 -16.83 7.68 3.25
N ALA A 115 -17.83 7.50 2.39
CA ALA A 115 -17.80 6.46 1.37
C ALA A 115 -16.57 6.55 0.46
N VAL A 116 -16.18 7.75 0.02
CA VAL A 116 -14.96 7.95 -0.78
C VAL A 116 -13.70 7.55 0.00
N ILE A 117 -13.57 7.99 1.26
CA ILE A 117 -12.46 7.63 2.14
C ILE A 117 -12.40 6.11 2.32
N LEU A 118 -13.53 5.47 2.58
CA LEU A 118 -13.62 4.02 2.75
C LEU A 118 -13.29 3.27 1.46
N MET A 119 -13.64 3.79 0.29
CA MET A 119 -13.29 3.18 -0.98
C MET A 119 -11.80 3.28 -1.29
N ILE A 120 -11.16 4.39 -0.90
CA ILE A 120 -9.72 4.59 -1.04
C ILE A 120 -8.95 3.66 -0.09
N PHE A 121 -9.31 3.65 1.19
CA PHE A 121 -8.55 2.88 2.18
C PHE A 121 -9.06 1.44 2.29
N ASN A 122 -10.34 1.19 2.52
CA ASN A 122 -10.84 -0.17 2.74
C ASN A 122 -11.30 -0.88 1.45
N GLY A 123 -11.56 -0.13 0.39
CA GLY A 123 -12.04 -0.62 -0.89
C GLY A 123 -10.94 -0.83 -1.96
N PRO A 124 -11.35 -1.10 -3.21
CA PRO A 124 -10.43 -1.41 -4.30
C PRO A 124 -9.76 -0.17 -4.90
N VAL A 125 -10.26 1.04 -4.65
CA VAL A 125 -9.73 2.27 -5.27
C VAL A 125 -8.26 2.46 -4.85
N GLY A 126 -7.94 2.26 -3.58
CA GLY A 126 -6.54 2.29 -3.13
C GLY A 126 -5.65 1.27 -3.83
N ASN A 127 -6.15 0.06 -4.07
CA ASN A 127 -5.38 -0.97 -4.78
C ASN A 127 -5.10 -0.55 -6.22
N VAL A 128 -6.10 0.01 -6.91
CA VAL A 128 -5.94 0.54 -8.26
C VAL A 128 -4.91 1.67 -8.29
N LEU A 129 -4.95 2.60 -7.33
CA LEU A 129 -3.96 3.67 -7.21
C LEU A 129 -2.53 3.13 -7.02
N ILE A 130 -2.35 2.11 -6.18
CA ILE A 130 -1.05 1.45 -5.98
C ILE A 130 -0.59 0.76 -7.27
N LEU A 131 -1.49 0.07 -7.98
CA LEU A 131 -1.17 -0.59 -9.25
C LEU A 131 -0.77 0.41 -10.33
N ILE A 132 -1.46 1.54 -10.46
CA ILE A 132 -1.09 2.61 -11.39
C ILE A 132 0.28 3.21 -11.04
N ALA A 133 0.62 3.31 -9.76
CA ALA A 133 1.93 3.79 -9.31
C ALA A 133 3.08 2.77 -9.53
N THR A 134 2.76 1.52 -9.89
CA THR A 134 3.74 0.42 -10.03
C THR A 134 4.90 0.73 -10.99
N PRO A 135 4.68 1.28 -12.19
CA PRO A 135 5.80 1.60 -13.09
C PRO A 135 6.79 2.59 -12.46
N CYS A 136 6.29 3.57 -11.70
CA CYS A 136 7.14 4.52 -10.97
C CYS A 136 7.91 3.82 -9.83
N LEU A 137 7.24 2.95 -9.07
CA LEU A 137 7.86 2.15 -8.01
C LEU A 137 9.00 1.28 -8.56
N LEU A 138 8.74 0.55 -9.64
CA LEU A 138 9.73 -0.34 -10.27
C LEU A 138 10.95 0.43 -10.81
N LYS A 139 10.75 1.62 -11.39
CA LYS A 139 11.83 2.49 -11.89
C LYS A 139 12.86 2.88 -10.81
N HIS A 140 12.41 3.02 -9.56
CA HIS A 140 13.26 3.42 -8.43
C HIS A 140 13.66 2.24 -7.54
N SER A 141 13.12 1.06 -7.81
CA SER A 141 13.32 -0.14 -7.00
C SER A 141 14.77 -0.64 -7.01
N GLY A 142 15.26 -1.02 -5.84
CA GLY A 142 16.58 -1.57 -5.61
C GLY A 142 17.74 -0.60 -5.81
N LYS A 143 17.46 0.69 -6.01
CA LYS A 143 18.45 1.77 -6.01
C LYS A 143 18.67 2.28 -4.58
N ASN A 144 19.85 2.79 -4.32
CA ASN A 144 20.10 3.57 -3.11
C ASN A 144 19.53 4.97 -3.29
N TYR A 145 18.90 5.53 -2.26
CA TYR A 145 18.33 6.88 -2.33
C TYR A 145 19.37 7.91 -2.81
N PHE A 146 20.60 7.85 -2.30
CA PHE A 146 21.69 8.74 -2.69
C PHE A 146 22.02 8.69 -4.20
N ASP A 147 21.78 7.56 -4.86
CA ASP A 147 21.95 7.44 -6.31
C ASP A 147 20.81 8.14 -7.08
N ILE A 148 19.59 8.11 -6.53
CA ILE A 148 18.43 8.81 -7.10
C ILE A 148 18.63 10.32 -6.99
N ALA A 149 19.02 10.79 -5.80
CA ALA A 149 19.29 12.20 -5.54
C ALA A 149 20.44 12.75 -6.41
N SER A 150 21.47 11.95 -6.69
CA SER A 150 22.57 12.37 -7.58
C SER A 150 22.17 12.50 -9.06
N SER A 151 21.09 11.82 -9.48
CA SER A 151 20.62 11.85 -10.87
C SER A 151 19.54 12.92 -11.11
N ALA A 152 19.07 13.59 -10.06
CA ALA A 152 18.07 14.65 -10.10
C ALA A 152 18.68 16.07 -10.11
N LYS A 153 20.00 16.17 -9.97
CA LYS A 153 20.78 17.39 -10.20
C LYS A 153 21.24 17.45 -11.64
#